data_AF-A0A946VQI9-F1
#
_entry.id   AF-A0A946VQI9-F1
#
_cell.length_a   1.000
_cell.length_b   1.000
_cell.length_c   1.000
_cell.angle_alpha   90.00
_cell.angle_beta   90.00
_cell.angle_gamma   90.00
#
_symmetry.space_group_name_H-M   'P 1'
#
loop_
_entity.id
_entity.type
_entity.pdbx_description
1 polymer ?
#
loop_
_entity_poly.entity_id
_entity_poly.type
_entity_poly.pdbx_seq_one_letter_code
_entity_poly.pdbx_strand_id
1 'polypeptide(L)'
;EFFYFSDDGQLLGLRTGDWKVVYAEQRAKQFDVWREPFVSLRIPKLFNLRRDPYERADTDSNSYNTWWENNSAWIFYGSAKALQFGQSFKQFPARQKPNSFTIDDIMKQLTQYQPFRPE
;
A
#
# COMPACT_ATOMS: atom_id res chain seq x y z
N GLU A 1 -1.38 -14.66 -6.46
CA GLU A 1 -1.56 -13.41 -5.70
C GLU A 1 -0.56 -12.40 -6.22
N PHE A 2 -0.83 -11.11 -6.10
CA PHE A 2 0.09 -10.05 -6.49
C PHE A 2 0.03 -8.90 -5.48
N PHE A 3 1.20 -8.50 -4.96
CA PHE A 3 1.33 -7.44 -3.96
C PHE A 3 1.86 -6.17 -4.64
N TYR A 4 1.14 -5.06 -4.48
CA TYR A 4 1.53 -3.77 -5.06
C TYR A 4 2.28 -2.97 -3.99
N PHE A 5 3.58 -2.82 -4.16
CA PHE A 5 4.42 -2.03 -3.27
C PHE A 5 4.74 -0.67 -3.90
N SER A 6 4.85 0.36 -3.06
CA SER A 6 5.47 1.63 -3.46
C SER A 6 6.99 1.45 -3.59
N ASP A 7 7.61 2.45 -4.21
CA ASP A 7 9.06 2.65 -4.25
C ASP A 7 9.70 2.72 -2.85
N ASP A 8 9.01 3.33 -1.87
CA ASP A 8 9.40 3.34 -0.45
C ASP A 8 9.10 2.01 0.30
N GLY A 9 8.60 0.98 -0.39
CA GLY A 9 8.33 -0.35 0.19
C GLY A 9 7.02 -0.47 0.98
N GLN A 10 6.11 0.50 0.86
CA GLN A 10 4.78 0.43 1.47
C GLN A 10 3.85 -0.49 0.66
N LEU A 11 3.09 -1.38 1.32
CA LEU A 11 2.06 -2.16 0.64
C LEU A 11 0.85 -1.27 0.31
N LEU A 12 0.67 -0.95 -0.97
CA LEU A 12 -0.41 -0.09 -1.48
C LEU A 12 -1.70 -0.88 -1.74
N GLY A 13 -1.55 -2.13 -2.16
CA GLY A 13 -2.70 -2.97 -2.50
C GLY A 13 -2.32 -4.43 -2.72
N LEU A 14 -3.34 -5.27 -2.89
CA LEU A 14 -3.20 -6.70 -3.10
C LEU A 14 -4.24 -7.19 -4.09
N ARG A 15 -3.83 -8.05 -5.02
CA ARG A 15 -4.72 -8.81 -5.91
C ARG A 15 -4.69 -10.30 -5.58
N THR A 16 -5.88 -10.87 -5.38
CA THR A 16 -6.10 -12.30 -5.29
C THR A 16 -7.18 -12.74 -6.28
N GLY A 17 -6.75 -13.46 -7.33
CA GLY A 17 -7.62 -13.79 -8.46
C GLY A 17 -8.09 -12.53 -9.18
N ASP A 18 -9.40 -12.38 -9.33
CA ASP A 18 -10.03 -11.21 -9.95
C ASP A 18 -10.18 -10.02 -9.00
N TRP A 19 -10.00 -10.21 -7.70
CA TRP A 19 -10.26 -9.19 -6.68
C TRP A 19 -8.99 -8.41 -6.35
N LYS A 20 -9.10 -7.08 -6.33
CA LYS A 20 -8.03 -6.17 -5.89
C LYS A 20 -8.53 -5.33 -4.72
N VAL A 21 -7.75 -5.32 -3.64
CA VAL A 21 -7.94 -4.48 -2.47
C VAL A 21 -6.89 -3.36 -2.52
N VAL A 22 -7.32 -2.12 -2.34
CA VAL A 22 -6.45 -0.94 -2.35
C VAL A 22 -6.47 -0.30 -0.97
N TYR A 23 -5.31 -0.29 -0.30
CA TYR A 23 -5.12 0.26 1.04
C TYR A 23 -4.70 1.73 1.01
N ALA A 24 -3.94 2.13 -0.01
CA ALA A 24 -3.54 3.51 -0.24
C ALA A 24 -3.63 3.84 -1.74
N GLU A 25 -4.11 5.04 -2.07
CA GLU A 25 -4.35 5.47 -3.44
C GLU A 25 -3.47 6.65 -3.86
N GLN A 26 -3.14 6.73 -5.15
CA GLN A 26 -2.49 7.89 -5.76
C GLN A 26 -3.57 8.79 -6.37
N ARG A 27 -3.73 10.01 -5.82
CA ARG A 27 -4.73 10.99 -6.30
C ARG A 27 -4.16 11.98 -7.30
N ALA A 28 -2.85 12.13 -7.32
CA ALA A 28 -2.17 13.01 -8.26
C ALA A 28 -2.18 12.43 -9.68
N LYS A 29 -1.88 13.30 -10.66
CA LYS A 29 -1.91 12.96 -12.08
C LYS A 29 -0.60 13.40 -12.75
N GLN A 30 -0.31 12.79 -13.90
CA GLN A 30 0.88 13.10 -14.69
C GLN A 30 2.15 12.99 -13.84
N PHE A 31 3.03 13.99 -13.86
CA PHE A 31 4.31 13.93 -13.13
C PHE A 31 4.15 14.13 -11.62
N ASP A 32 3.04 14.71 -11.17
CA ASP A 32 2.82 14.96 -9.74
C ASP A 32 2.63 13.66 -8.94
N VAL A 33 2.42 12.50 -9.60
CA VAL A 33 2.43 11.18 -8.96
C VAL A 33 3.75 10.85 -8.25
N TRP A 34 4.85 11.53 -8.61
CA TRP A 34 6.16 11.40 -7.98
C TRP A 34 6.40 12.41 -6.86
N ARG A 35 5.54 13.44 -6.76
CA ARG A 35 5.68 14.54 -5.79
C ARG A 35 4.71 14.38 -4.63
N GLU A 36 3.51 13.88 -4.92
CA GLU A 36 2.41 13.76 -3.98
C GLU A 36 2.42 12.40 -3.29
N PRO A 37 2.17 12.36 -1.98
CA PRO A 37 2.14 11.11 -1.23
C PRO A 37 0.92 10.26 -1.62
N PHE A 38 1.04 8.95 -1.42
CA PHE A 38 -0.13 8.07 -1.42
C PHE A 38 -1.05 8.42 -0.24
N VAL A 39 -2.36 8.44 -0.49
CA VAL A 39 -3.36 8.66 0.55
C VAL A 39 -3.76 7.33 1.15
N SER A 40 -3.36 7.10 2.40
CA SER A 40 -3.80 5.93 3.18
C SER A 40 -5.31 5.99 3.45
N LEU A 41 -6.02 4.94 3.11
CA LEU A 41 -7.48 4.86 3.24
C LEU A 41 -7.87 4.29 4.61
N ARG A 42 -8.92 4.85 5.21
CA ARG A 42 -9.50 4.32 6.46
C ARG A 42 -10.22 2.98 6.25
N ILE A 43 -10.91 2.86 5.12
CA ILE A 43 -11.48 1.61 4.62
C ILE A 43 -10.94 1.36 3.22
N PRO A 44 -10.46 0.14 2.89
CA PRO A 44 -9.87 -0.12 1.59
C PRO A 44 -10.89 -0.02 0.46
N LYS A 45 -10.46 0.43 -0.73
CA LYS A 45 -11.26 0.24 -1.94
C LYS A 45 -11.18 -1.22 -2.39
N LEU A 46 -12.20 -1.68 -3.10
CA LEU A 46 -12.31 -3.03 -3.62
C LEU A 46 -12.68 -2.96 -5.09
N PHE A 47 -12.01 -3.74 -5.93
CA PHE A 47 -12.30 -3.81 -7.36
C PHE A 47 -12.32 -5.27 -7.82
N ASN A 48 -13.10 -5.54 -8.86
CA ASN A 48 -13.03 -6.80 -9.60
C ASN A 48 -12.41 -6.51 -10.97
N LEU A 49 -11.12 -6.82 -11.13
CA LEU A 49 -10.33 -6.46 -12.32
C LEU A 49 -10.77 -7.18 -13.60
N ARG A 50 -11.54 -8.27 -13.50
CA ARG A 50 -12.15 -8.91 -14.69
C ARG A 50 -13.32 -8.11 -15.23
N ARG A 51 -14.04 -7.37 -14.37
CA ARG A 51 -15.19 -6.53 -14.74
C ARG A 51 -14.81 -5.06 -14.91
N ASP A 52 -13.86 -4.59 -14.11
CA ASP A 52 -13.36 -3.22 -14.07
C ASP A 52 -11.83 -3.22 -14.12
N PRO A 53 -11.23 -3.46 -15.30
CA PRO A 53 -9.77 -3.56 -15.45
C PRO A 53 -9.03 -2.25 -15.21
N TYR A 54 -9.74 -1.12 -15.21
CA TYR A 54 -9.16 0.22 -15.04
C TYR A 54 -9.52 0.87 -13.69
N GLU A 55 -10.21 0.14 -12.81
CA GLU A 55 -10.53 0.60 -11.46
C GLU A 55 -11.28 1.94 -11.46
N ARG A 56 -12.28 2.08 -12.33
CA ARG A 56 -13.05 3.33 -12.51
C ARG A 56 -14.38 3.35 -11.78
N ALA A 57 -14.83 2.21 -11.25
CA ALA A 57 -16.15 2.12 -10.67
C ALA A 57 -16.35 3.08 -9.48
N ASP A 58 -15.30 3.39 -8.74
CA ASP A 58 -15.36 4.31 -7.59
C ASP A 58 -15.64 5.77 -7.98
N THR A 59 -15.23 6.19 -9.19
CA THR A 59 -15.49 7.55 -9.70
C THR A 59 -16.70 7.62 -10.63
N ASP A 60 -16.91 6.58 -11.44
CA ASP A 60 -17.81 6.65 -12.59
C ASP A 60 -19.16 5.96 -12.33
N SER A 61 -19.29 5.14 -11.27
CA SER A 61 -20.52 4.39 -10.97
C SER A 61 -21.27 4.93 -9.76
N ASN A 62 -22.57 5.20 -9.97
CA ASN A 62 -23.50 5.62 -8.92
C ASN A 62 -23.79 4.53 -7.87
N SER A 63 -23.52 3.26 -8.18
CA SER A 63 -23.83 2.11 -7.31
C SER A 63 -22.59 1.43 -6.75
N TYR A 64 -21.41 2.05 -6.85
CA TYR A 64 -20.16 1.44 -6.41
C TYR A 64 -20.16 1.11 -4.92
N ASN A 65 -20.62 2.03 -4.06
CA ASN A 65 -20.59 1.83 -2.61
C ASN A 65 -21.48 0.65 -2.17
N THR A 66 -22.69 0.53 -2.71
CA THR A 66 -23.57 -0.62 -2.45
C THR A 66 -22.96 -1.93 -2.95
N TRP A 67 -22.32 -1.92 -4.13
CA TRP A 67 -21.61 -3.08 -4.62
C TRP A 67 -20.41 -3.45 -3.72
N TRP A 68 -19.65 -2.45 -3.28
CA TRP A 68 -18.53 -2.63 -2.37
C TRP A 68 -18.97 -3.26 -1.04
N GLU A 69 -20.05 -2.76 -0.44
CA GLU A 69 -20.62 -3.27 0.82
C GLU A 69 -20.98 -4.76 0.70
N ASN A 70 -21.69 -5.12 -0.37
CA ASN A 70 -22.11 -6.49 -0.67
C ASN A 70 -20.93 -7.45 -0.93
N ASN A 71 -19.74 -6.93 -1.24
CA ASN A 71 -18.56 -7.73 -1.57
C ASN A 71 -17.40 -7.54 -0.58
N SER A 72 -17.63 -6.79 0.52
CA SER A 72 -16.61 -6.41 1.51
C SER A 72 -15.90 -7.60 2.16
N ALA A 73 -16.49 -8.80 2.16
CA ALA A 73 -15.86 -10.05 2.60
C ALA A 73 -14.50 -10.31 1.91
N TRP A 74 -14.35 -9.90 0.64
CA TRP A 74 -13.10 -10.05 -0.11
C TRP A 74 -11.95 -9.19 0.43
N ILE A 75 -12.25 -8.10 1.14
CA ILE A 75 -11.25 -7.26 1.80
C ILE A 75 -10.59 -8.05 2.94
N PHE A 76 -11.38 -8.73 3.77
CA PHE A 76 -10.86 -9.55 4.86
C PHE A 76 -10.03 -10.73 4.32
N TYR A 77 -10.50 -11.37 3.25
CA TYR A 77 -9.76 -12.43 2.58
C TYR A 77 -8.41 -11.92 2.04
N GLY A 78 -8.40 -10.76 1.37
CA GLY A 78 -7.17 -10.10 0.92
C GLY A 78 -6.22 -9.81 2.08
N SER A 79 -6.71 -9.16 3.15
CA SER A 79 -5.90 -8.84 4.32
C SER A 79 -5.31 -10.07 5.01
N ALA A 80 -6.03 -11.20 5.04
CA ALA A 80 -5.49 -12.47 5.54
C ALA A 80 -4.33 -12.98 4.68
N LYS A 81 -4.40 -12.82 3.35
CA LYS A 81 -3.29 -13.14 2.43
C LYS A 81 -2.10 -12.19 2.59
N ALA A 82 -2.34 -10.91 2.80
CA ALA A 82 -1.29 -9.95 3.14
C ALA A 82 -0.57 -10.31 4.44
N LEU A 83 -1.31 -10.73 5.46
CA LEU A 83 -0.75 -11.23 6.72
C LEU A 83 0.07 -12.50 6.49
N GLN A 84 -0.43 -13.46 5.71
CA GLN A 84 0.28 -14.69 5.38
C GLN A 84 1.61 -14.39 4.66
N PHE A 85 1.60 -13.46 3.71
CA PHE A 85 2.82 -12.99 3.05
C PHE A 85 3.78 -12.33 4.05
N GLY A 86 3.27 -11.44 4.92
CA GLY A 86 4.09 -10.80 5.96
C GLY A 86 4.73 -11.79 6.94
N GLN A 87 4.09 -12.93 7.22
CA GLN A 87 4.67 -13.99 8.04
C GLN A 87 5.91 -14.62 7.40
N SER A 88 6.02 -14.62 6.07
CA SER A 88 7.21 -15.14 5.37
C SER A 88 8.48 -14.35 5.69
N PHE A 89 8.36 -13.07 6.09
CA PHE A 89 9.51 -12.25 6.48
C PHE A 89 10.19 -12.73 7.78
N LYS A 90 9.53 -13.60 8.57
CA LYS A 90 10.20 -14.29 9.67
C LYS A 90 11.28 -15.26 9.17
N GLN A 91 11.02 -15.92 8.04
CA GLN A 91 11.96 -16.84 7.40
C GLN A 91 12.95 -16.09 6.49
N PHE A 92 12.48 -15.03 5.84
CA PHE A 92 13.25 -14.21 4.90
C PHE A 92 13.28 -12.75 5.36
N PRO A 93 14.11 -12.40 6.37
CA PRO A 93 14.16 -11.04 6.88
C PRO A 93 14.69 -10.06 5.82
N ALA A 94 14.17 -8.83 5.85
CA ALA A 94 14.63 -7.76 4.99
C ALA A 94 16.11 -7.46 5.26
N ARG A 95 16.94 -7.55 4.21
CA ARG A 95 18.39 -7.32 4.32
C ARG A 95 18.79 -5.86 4.24
N GLN A 96 17.94 -5.03 3.64
CA GLN A 96 18.14 -3.61 3.47
C GLN A 96 16.81 -2.89 3.69
N LYS A 97 16.87 -1.73 4.34
CA LYS A 97 15.71 -0.85 4.44
C LYS A 97 15.39 -0.27 3.05
N PRO A 98 14.11 -0.15 2.66
CA PRO A 98 13.75 0.59 1.46
C PRO A 98 14.38 1.98 1.46
N ASN A 99 14.88 2.41 0.30
CA ASN A 99 15.33 3.78 0.13
C ASN A 99 14.11 4.70 0.21
N SER A 100 14.32 5.93 0.66
CA SER A 100 13.30 6.96 0.60
C SER A 100 13.79 8.21 -0.11
N PHE A 101 12.87 8.88 -0.80
CA PHE A 101 13.10 10.17 -1.44
C PHE A 101 13.06 11.34 -0.45
N THR A 102 12.64 11.12 0.81
CA THR A 102 12.62 12.15 1.84
C THR A 102 13.94 12.24 2.60
N ILE A 103 14.15 13.38 3.28
CA ILE A 103 15.32 13.61 4.13
C ILE A 103 15.19 12.97 5.53
N ASP A 104 14.08 12.30 5.83
CA ASP A 104 13.78 11.78 7.18
C ASP A 104 14.85 10.80 7.67
N ASP A 105 15.38 10.00 6.76
CA ASP A 105 16.41 9.01 7.08
C ASP A 105 17.76 9.67 7.39
N ILE A 106 18.11 10.73 6.67
CA ILE A 106 19.29 11.56 6.96
C ILE A 106 19.12 12.26 8.30
N MET A 107 17.95 12.84 8.56
CA MET A 107 17.66 13.52 9.83
C MET A 107 17.70 12.55 11.02
N LYS A 108 17.19 11.32 10.86
CA LYS A 108 17.28 10.28 11.90
C LYS A 108 18.72 9.89 12.22
N GLN A 109 19.59 9.79 11.21
CA GLN A 109 21.01 9.51 11.42
C GLN A 109 21.72 10.66 12.15
N LEU A 110 21.43 11.91 11.79
CA LEU A 110 22.05 13.09 12.40
C LEU A 110 21.55 13.36 13.83
N THR A 111 20.28 13.04 14.10
CA THR A 111 19.65 13.28 15.41
C THR A 111 19.80 12.07 16.34
N GLN A 112 20.41 10.98 15.88
CA GLN A 112 20.69 9.83 16.73
C GLN A 112 21.71 10.25 17.78
N TYR A 113 21.25 10.39 19.03
CA TYR A 113 22.09 10.75 20.17
C TYR A 113 23.25 9.76 20.30
N GLN A 114 24.46 10.23 19.98
CA GLN A 114 25.68 9.52 20.30
C GLN A 114 26.14 10.00 21.68
N PRO A 115 26.11 9.15 22.73
CA PRO A 115 26.65 9.54 24.01
C PRO A 115 28.12 9.91 23.84
N PHE A 116 28.48 11.10 24.33
CA PHE A 116 29.86 11.58 24.32
C PHE A 116 30.74 10.53 25.02
N ARG A 117 31.65 9.91 24.27
CA ARG A 117 32.64 8.97 24.79
C ARG A 117 33.96 9.75 24.90
N PRO A 118 34.36 10.20 26.11
CA PRO A 118 35.69 10.78 26.28
C PRO A 118 36.73 9.67 26.02
N GLU A 119 37.68 9.94 25.14
CA GLU A 119 38.92 9.17 24.99
C GLU A 119 39.83 9.35 26.20
#